data_AF-A0A8H3J1N9-F1
#
_entry.id   AF-A0A8H3J1N9-F1
#
_cell.length_a   1.000
_cell.length_b   1.000
_cell.length_c   1.000
_cell.angle_alpha   90.00
_cell.angle_beta   90.00
_cell.angle_gamma   90.00
#
_symmetry.space_group_name_H-M   'P 1'
#
loop_
_entity.id
_entity.type
_entity.pdbx_description
1 polymer ?
#
loop_
_entity_poly.entity_id
_entity_poly.type
_entity_poly.pdbx_seq_one_letter_code
_entity_poly.pdbx_strand_id
1 'polypeptide(L)'
;MATDFHHNDVTETFDFDSFLDPSSEGCGQPVGMLDQHEDEHNWRGPFVVQRIEEASDSGDLVPVEDMMHQWKASKDLFQDAVWYAIQGGHLQIIRCLLDNGVPCNFAHFQLAMQLKSYDMLDLLLEFGLDRNVSKEALLHFAAAEGALDIVRYLVNKGADYLLSDAKGNLAIDVARANRHEDVVQYLSTLNVVSSVKL
;
A
#
# COMPACT_ATOMS: atom_id res chain seq x y z
N MET A 1 -12.34 48.99 -52.93
CA MET A 1 -13.39 47.98 -52.70
C MET A 1 -12.83 46.67 -53.21
N ALA A 2 -12.54 45.63 -52.43
CA ALA A 2 -12.83 45.32 -51.03
C ALA A 2 -11.65 44.52 -50.44
N THR A 3 -11.57 44.56 -49.10
CA THR A 3 -10.61 43.89 -48.21
C THR A 3 -11.05 42.46 -47.86
N ASP A 4 -10.15 41.76 -47.18
CA ASP A 4 -10.36 40.62 -46.27
C ASP A 4 -10.26 39.18 -46.80
N PHE A 5 -9.06 38.60 -46.60
CA PHE A 5 -8.89 37.20 -46.20
C PHE A 5 -8.07 37.19 -44.91
N HIS A 6 -8.76 37.13 -43.77
CA HIS A 6 -8.11 36.85 -42.49
C HIS A 6 -7.78 35.35 -42.42
N HIS A 7 -6.48 35.06 -42.35
CA HIS A 7 -5.95 33.82 -41.81
C HIS A 7 -6.28 33.75 -40.32
N ASN A 8 -6.88 32.65 -39.87
CA ASN A 8 -6.87 32.26 -38.46
C ASN A 8 -6.16 30.93 -38.36
N ASP A 9 -4.86 31.01 -38.11
CA ASP A 9 -4.03 29.94 -37.58
C ASP A 9 -3.49 30.49 -36.26
N VAL A 10 -4.01 29.98 -35.13
CA VAL A 10 -3.49 30.29 -33.80
C VAL A 10 -3.43 29.00 -32.99
N THR A 11 -2.29 28.31 -33.15
CA THR A 11 -1.69 27.51 -32.10
C THR A 11 -1.24 28.48 -31.00
N GLU A 12 -2.06 28.70 -29.97
CA GLU A 12 -1.59 29.44 -28.80
C GLU A 12 -0.81 28.53 -27.88
N THR A 13 0.47 28.87 -27.81
CA THR A 13 1.53 28.35 -26.97
C THR A 13 1.26 28.64 -25.50
N PHE A 14 1.55 27.63 -24.69
CA PHE A 14 1.71 27.68 -23.24
C PHE A 14 2.73 28.77 -22.85
N ASP A 15 2.31 29.79 -22.10
CA ASP A 15 3.24 30.70 -21.42
C ASP A 15 3.30 30.36 -19.92
N PHE A 16 4.41 29.71 -19.58
CA PHE A 16 4.84 29.31 -18.24
C PHE A 16 5.87 30.33 -17.78
N ASP A 17 5.44 31.47 -17.24
CA ASP A 17 6.21 32.32 -16.30
C ASP A 17 5.51 33.67 -16.09
N SER A 18 4.79 33.79 -14.98
CA SER A 18 4.60 35.07 -14.29
C SER A 18 3.85 34.79 -12.99
N PHE A 19 4.58 34.67 -11.89
CA PHE A 19 4.27 35.26 -10.57
C PHE A 19 5.27 34.70 -9.54
N LEU A 20 6.51 35.17 -9.64
CA LEU A 20 7.49 35.17 -8.57
C LEU A 20 7.70 36.63 -8.18
N ASP A 21 7.08 37.09 -7.10
CA ASP A 21 7.51 38.31 -6.40
C ASP A 21 7.96 37.94 -4.98
N PRO A 22 9.28 37.86 -4.72
CA PRO A 22 9.83 37.53 -3.43
C PRO A 22 10.15 38.82 -2.67
N SER A 23 9.15 39.47 -2.07
CA SER A 23 9.36 40.61 -1.16
C SER A 23 8.16 40.88 -0.24
N SER A 24 7.98 40.04 0.78
CA SER A 24 7.55 40.50 2.13
C SER A 24 7.55 39.33 3.12
N GLU A 25 8.58 39.27 3.96
CA GLU A 25 8.57 38.41 5.13
C GLU A 25 7.70 39.03 6.23
N GLY A 26 6.85 38.20 6.84
CA GLY A 26 6.11 38.52 8.06
C GLY A 26 5.52 37.26 8.67
N CYS A 27 6.21 36.68 9.67
CA CYS A 27 5.70 35.58 10.49
C CYS A 27 4.31 35.89 11.07
N GLY A 28 3.33 35.00 10.82
CA GLY A 28 2.06 34.99 11.54
C GLY A 28 1.02 34.04 10.92
N GLN A 29 0.83 32.86 11.50
CA GLN A 29 -0.46 32.16 11.44
C GLN A 29 -1.36 32.69 12.58
N PRO A 30 -2.71 32.46 12.62
CA PRO A 30 -3.59 31.69 11.72
C PRO A 30 -4.96 32.38 11.37
N VAL A 31 -5.81 31.62 10.66
CA VAL A 31 -7.29 31.64 10.62
C VAL A 31 -7.98 32.42 9.48
N GLY A 32 -8.49 31.64 8.52
CA GLY A 32 -9.92 31.67 8.17
C GLY A 32 -10.31 32.37 6.88
N MET A 33 -10.47 31.61 5.80
CA MET A 33 -11.62 31.74 4.89
C MET A 33 -11.93 30.35 4.30
N LEU A 34 -12.94 29.72 4.89
CA LEU A 34 -13.71 28.64 4.28
C LEU A 34 -14.39 29.22 3.03
N ASP A 35 -14.01 28.78 1.84
CA ASP A 35 -14.85 28.98 0.66
C ASP A 35 -15.80 27.79 0.57
N GLN A 36 -17.00 27.96 1.13
CA GLN A 36 -18.03 26.94 1.30
C GLN A 36 -18.84 26.70 0.02
N HIS A 37 -18.15 26.51 -1.10
CA HIS A 37 -18.74 25.88 -2.27
C HIS A 37 -17.79 24.77 -2.76
N GLU A 38 -17.50 23.85 -1.84
CA GLU A 38 -17.06 22.51 -2.21
C GLU A 38 -18.24 21.82 -2.87
N ASP A 39 -18.27 21.84 -4.21
CA ASP A 39 -19.01 20.84 -4.95
C ASP A 39 -18.52 19.49 -4.42
N GLU A 40 -19.36 18.82 -3.63
CA GLU A 40 -19.13 17.47 -3.07
C GLU A 40 -18.79 16.45 -4.17
N HIS A 41 -18.88 16.85 -5.45
CA HIS A 41 -18.66 16.05 -6.64
C HIS A 41 -17.53 16.53 -7.56
N ASN A 42 -16.63 17.40 -7.07
CA ASN A 42 -15.47 17.82 -7.84
C ASN A 42 -14.17 17.20 -7.28
N TRP A 43 -14.01 15.89 -7.47
CA TRP A 43 -12.78 15.15 -7.15
C TRP A 43 -11.60 15.45 -8.11
N ARG A 44 -11.62 16.60 -8.79
CA ARG A 44 -10.66 16.99 -9.83
C ARG A 44 -9.87 18.22 -9.35
N GLY A 45 -8.74 17.99 -8.69
CA GLY A 45 -7.88 19.07 -8.23
C GLY A 45 -6.50 18.60 -7.74
N PRO A 46 -5.60 19.52 -7.39
CA PRO A 46 -4.23 19.22 -6.95
C PRO A 46 -4.17 18.40 -5.63
N PHE A 47 -5.31 18.19 -4.97
CA PHE A 47 -5.43 17.46 -3.71
C PHE A 47 -5.93 16.01 -3.87
N VAL A 48 -5.88 15.44 -5.08
CA VAL A 48 -6.35 14.05 -5.33
C VAL A 48 -5.69 13.03 -4.39
N VAL A 49 -4.40 13.21 -4.08
CA VAL A 49 -3.63 12.35 -3.16
C VAL A 49 -4.22 12.42 -1.74
N GLN A 50 -4.34 13.64 -1.20
CA GLN A 50 -4.86 13.84 0.15
C GLN A 50 -6.30 13.29 0.28
N ARG A 51 -7.15 13.54 -0.72
CA ARG A 51 -8.55 13.09 -0.67
C ARG A 51 -8.68 11.57 -0.73
N ILE A 52 -7.82 10.88 -1.48
CA ILE A 52 -7.87 9.43 -1.52
C ILE A 52 -7.36 8.81 -0.23
N GLU A 53 -6.35 9.42 0.39
CA GLU A 53 -5.85 9.00 1.71
C GLU A 53 -6.93 9.17 2.77
N GLU A 54 -7.60 10.33 2.82
CA GLU A 54 -8.71 10.59 3.74
C GLU A 54 -9.90 9.64 3.53
N ALA A 55 -10.28 9.38 2.27
CA ALA A 55 -11.33 8.40 1.96
C ALA A 55 -10.93 6.99 2.41
N SER A 56 -9.66 6.62 2.21
CA SER A 56 -9.12 5.32 2.61
C SER A 56 -9.00 5.17 4.12
N ASP A 57 -8.67 6.24 4.86
CA ASP A 57 -8.58 6.25 6.32
C ASP A 57 -9.98 6.20 6.97
N SER A 58 -10.94 6.95 6.40
CA SER A 58 -12.33 6.99 6.88
C SER A 58 -13.17 5.77 6.48
N GLY A 59 -12.72 4.99 5.49
CA GLY A 59 -13.43 3.79 5.03
C GLY A 59 -14.50 4.06 3.97
N ASP A 60 -14.45 5.21 3.30
CA ASP A 60 -15.39 5.54 2.23
C ASP A 60 -14.94 4.95 0.88
N LEU A 61 -15.68 3.93 0.42
CA LEU A 61 -15.36 3.18 -0.81
C LEU A 61 -15.68 3.97 -2.08
N VAL A 62 -16.77 4.75 -2.09
CA VAL A 62 -17.30 5.36 -3.32
C VAL A 62 -16.30 6.35 -3.94
N PRO A 63 -15.68 7.26 -3.17
CA PRO A 63 -14.64 8.15 -3.70
C PRO A 63 -13.43 7.39 -4.24
N VAL A 64 -13.04 6.29 -3.57
CA VAL A 64 -11.90 5.48 -3.99
C VAL A 64 -12.19 4.82 -5.35
N GLU A 65 -13.37 4.21 -5.51
CA GLU A 65 -13.80 3.62 -6.77
C GLU A 65 -13.86 4.65 -7.91
N ASP A 66 -14.49 5.79 -7.67
CA ASP A 66 -14.62 6.87 -8.66
C ASP A 66 -13.27 7.43 -9.11
N MET A 67 -12.32 7.58 -8.17
CA MET A 67 -10.95 8.00 -8.48
C MET A 67 -10.19 6.92 -9.25
N MET A 68 -10.34 5.64 -8.88
CA MET A 68 -9.73 4.51 -9.58
C MET A 68 -10.18 4.43 -11.03
N HIS A 69 -11.45 4.70 -11.31
CA HIS A 69 -11.98 4.75 -12.67
C HIS A 69 -11.36 5.88 -13.50
N GLN A 70 -11.08 7.03 -12.89
CA GLN A 70 -10.56 8.22 -13.57
C GLN A 70 -9.03 8.18 -13.76
N TRP A 71 -8.28 7.60 -12.82
CA TRP A 71 -6.82 7.68 -12.75
C TRP A 71 -6.11 6.32 -12.93
N LYS A 72 -6.66 5.45 -13.78
CA LYS A 72 -6.14 4.08 -14.02
C LYS A 72 -4.65 3.99 -14.37
N ALA A 73 -4.07 5.05 -14.92
CA ALA A 73 -2.67 5.08 -15.37
C ALA A 73 -1.65 5.30 -14.23
N SER A 74 -2.06 5.94 -13.12
CA SER A 74 -1.15 6.35 -12.04
C SER A 74 -1.32 5.45 -10.81
N LYS A 75 -1.09 4.15 -10.97
CA LYS A 75 -1.28 3.15 -9.89
C LYS A 75 -0.38 3.37 -8.68
N ASP A 76 0.75 4.04 -8.85
CA ASP A 76 1.66 4.38 -7.75
C ASP A 76 1.04 5.38 -6.78
N LEU A 77 0.11 6.21 -7.24
CA LEU A 77 -0.64 7.17 -6.41
C LEU A 77 -1.46 6.47 -5.31
N PHE A 78 -1.86 5.23 -5.56
CA PHE A 78 -2.79 4.50 -4.72
C PHE A 78 -2.07 3.62 -3.69
N GLN A 79 -0.73 3.58 -3.66
CA GLN A 79 -0.02 2.78 -2.65
C GLN A 79 -0.27 3.30 -1.24
N ASP A 80 -0.22 4.62 -1.03
CA ASP A 80 -0.48 5.21 0.28
C ASP A 80 -1.94 5.00 0.70
N ALA A 81 -2.87 5.01 -0.26
CA ALA A 81 -4.27 4.63 -0.02
C ALA A 81 -4.42 3.18 0.49
N VAL A 82 -3.65 2.22 -0.04
CA VAL A 82 -3.63 0.85 0.48
C VAL A 82 -3.11 0.83 1.93
N TRP A 83 -2.08 1.62 2.24
CA TRP A 83 -1.56 1.74 3.61
C TRP A 83 -2.62 2.22 4.61
N TYR A 84 -3.28 3.35 4.32
CA TYR A 84 -4.34 3.87 5.19
C TYR A 84 -5.53 2.91 5.32
N ALA A 85 -5.92 2.27 4.22
CA ALA A 85 -6.99 1.26 4.26
C ALA A 85 -6.64 0.05 5.14
N ILE A 86 -5.38 -0.41 5.12
CA ILE A 86 -4.90 -1.47 6.03
C ILE A 86 -4.90 -0.96 7.48
N GLN A 87 -4.43 0.25 7.72
CA GLN A 87 -4.40 0.84 9.06
C GLN A 87 -5.80 0.94 9.67
N GLY A 88 -6.80 1.34 8.86
CA GLY A 88 -8.20 1.41 9.26
C GLY A 88 -8.94 0.06 9.25
N GLY A 89 -8.34 -1.00 8.70
CA GLY A 89 -8.98 -2.32 8.58
C GLY A 89 -10.08 -2.41 7.51
N HIS A 90 -10.07 -1.51 6.53
CA HIS A 90 -11.12 -1.34 5.52
C HIS A 90 -10.97 -2.34 4.36
N LEU A 91 -11.30 -3.61 4.62
CA LEU A 91 -11.11 -4.73 3.68
C LEU A 91 -11.70 -4.48 2.27
N GLN A 92 -12.83 -3.79 2.17
CA GLN A 92 -13.50 -3.51 0.90
C GLN A 92 -12.68 -2.55 0.02
N ILE A 93 -12.09 -1.52 0.63
CA ILE A 93 -11.20 -0.57 -0.07
C ILE A 93 -9.94 -1.30 -0.52
N ILE A 94 -9.32 -2.09 0.35
CA ILE A 94 -8.14 -2.88 0.00
C ILE A 94 -8.47 -3.77 -1.20
N ARG A 95 -9.59 -4.52 -1.15
CA ARG A 95 -10.02 -5.39 -2.25
C ARG A 95 -10.17 -4.63 -3.56
N CYS A 96 -10.86 -3.49 -3.54
CA CYS A 96 -11.03 -2.64 -4.72
C CYS A 96 -9.69 -2.20 -5.31
N LEU A 97 -8.75 -1.72 -4.48
CA LEU A 97 -7.44 -1.27 -4.92
C LEU A 97 -6.64 -2.42 -5.55
N LEU A 98 -6.66 -3.61 -4.93
CA LEU A 98 -5.92 -4.78 -5.41
C LEU A 98 -6.54 -5.41 -6.66
N ASP A 99 -7.88 -5.47 -6.77
CA ASP A 99 -8.60 -5.94 -7.96
C ASP A 99 -8.27 -5.08 -9.20
N ASN A 100 -8.02 -3.79 -8.99
CA ASN A 100 -7.57 -2.88 -10.05
C ASN A 100 -6.03 -2.92 -10.29
N GLY A 101 -5.34 -3.81 -9.56
CA GLY A 101 -3.92 -4.07 -9.71
C GLY A 101 -3.04 -2.97 -9.13
N VAL A 102 -3.39 -2.34 -8.02
CA VAL A 102 -2.49 -1.43 -7.26
C VAL A 102 -1.44 -2.22 -6.49
N PRO A 103 -0.15 -1.87 -6.60
CA PRO A 103 0.96 -2.26 -5.74
C PRO A 103 0.67 -2.88 -4.38
N CYS A 104 0.85 -4.18 -4.13
CA CYS A 104 1.20 -4.59 -2.77
C CYS A 104 2.71 -4.65 -2.65
N ASN A 105 3.22 -4.15 -1.52
CA ASN A 105 4.63 -4.17 -1.18
C ASN A 105 4.80 -4.85 0.20
N PHE A 106 6.03 -5.13 0.59
CA PHE A 106 6.33 -5.79 1.86
C PHE A 106 5.85 -4.99 3.09
N ALA A 107 5.86 -3.65 3.03
CA ALA A 107 5.43 -2.80 4.13
C ALA A 107 3.94 -2.96 4.44
N HIS A 108 3.09 -3.15 3.41
CA HIS A 108 1.67 -3.47 3.60
C HIS A 108 1.45 -4.78 4.38
N PHE A 109 2.23 -5.82 4.05
CA PHE A 109 2.19 -7.09 4.79
C PHE A 109 2.67 -6.93 6.23
N GLN A 110 3.76 -6.19 6.43
CA GLN A 110 4.30 -5.92 7.75
C GLN A 110 3.27 -5.20 8.63
N LEU A 111 2.58 -4.21 8.09
CA LEU A 111 1.52 -3.51 8.82
C LEU A 111 0.37 -4.46 9.19
N ALA A 112 -0.12 -5.27 8.24
CA ALA A 112 -1.17 -6.25 8.52
C ALA A 112 -0.76 -7.28 9.58
N MET A 113 0.51 -7.71 9.56
CA MET A 113 1.11 -8.57 10.58
C MET A 113 1.14 -7.92 11.96
N GLN A 114 1.56 -6.66 12.04
CA GLN A 114 1.59 -5.90 13.30
C GLN A 114 0.20 -5.69 13.89
N LEU A 115 -0.80 -5.45 13.04
CA LEU A 115 -2.21 -5.35 13.42
C LEU A 115 -2.82 -6.72 13.80
N LYS A 116 -2.10 -7.83 13.56
CA LYS A 116 -2.55 -9.21 13.79
C LYS A 116 -3.91 -9.52 13.15
N SER A 117 -4.20 -8.86 12.03
CA SER A 117 -5.44 -9.06 11.31
C SER A 117 -5.27 -10.17 10.27
N TYR A 118 -5.71 -11.37 10.63
CA TYR A 118 -5.63 -12.53 9.76
C TYR A 118 -6.49 -12.36 8.49
N ASP A 119 -7.63 -11.69 8.58
CA ASP A 119 -8.48 -11.40 7.41
C ASP A 119 -7.76 -10.50 6.41
N MET A 120 -7.03 -9.48 6.89
CA MET A 120 -6.18 -8.65 6.04
C MET A 120 -5.02 -9.45 5.45
N LEU A 121 -4.36 -10.29 6.25
CA LEU A 121 -3.28 -11.14 5.76
C LEU A 121 -3.76 -12.13 4.70
N ASP A 122 -4.96 -12.70 4.86
CA ASP A 122 -5.57 -13.57 3.86
C ASP A 122 -5.83 -12.83 2.56
N LEU A 123 -6.45 -11.66 2.63
CA LEU A 123 -6.69 -10.83 1.46
C LEU A 123 -5.36 -10.45 0.78
N LEU A 124 -4.37 -9.96 1.53
CA LEU A 124 -3.06 -9.60 0.95
C LEU A 124 -2.34 -10.81 0.36
N LEU A 125 -2.42 -12.00 0.99
CA LEU A 125 -1.82 -13.23 0.47
C LEU A 125 -2.50 -13.74 -0.81
N GLU A 126 -3.81 -13.52 -0.96
CA GLU A 126 -4.53 -13.87 -2.20
C GLU A 126 -4.03 -13.05 -3.40
N PHE A 127 -3.72 -11.76 -3.20
CA PHE A 127 -3.29 -10.85 -4.27
C PHE A 127 -1.77 -10.68 -4.41
N GLY A 128 -1.00 -10.91 -3.33
CA GLY A 128 0.43 -10.59 -3.28
C GLY A 128 1.37 -11.68 -3.80
N LEU A 129 0.85 -12.88 -4.09
CA LEU A 129 1.64 -13.97 -4.69
C LEU A 129 2.17 -13.64 -6.10
N ASP A 130 1.60 -12.63 -6.75
CA ASP A 130 2.01 -12.18 -8.09
C ASP A 130 3.14 -11.13 -8.07
N ARG A 131 3.52 -10.58 -6.89
CA ARG A 131 4.22 -9.28 -6.80
C ARG A 131 5.51 -9.24 -5.98
N ASN A 132 6.33 -10.30 -6.04
CA ASN A 132 7.68 -10.35 -5.45
C ASN A 132 7.75 -10.52 -3.91
N VAL A 133 6.63 -10.84 -3.26
CA VAL A 133 6.62 -11.22 -1.83
C VAL A 133 6.08 -12.63 -1.70
N SER A 134 6.96 -13.59 -1.43
CA SER A 134 6.56 -14.98 -1.23
C SER A 134 6.16 -15.24 0.23
N LYS A 135 5.39 -16.30 0.47
CA LYS A 135 5.03 -16.75 1.83
C LYS A 135 6.28 -17.08 2.64
N GLU A 136 7.33 -17.57 1.99
CA GLU A 136 8.61 -17.88 2.60
C GLU A 136 9.31 -16.60 3.05
N ALA A 137 9.33 -15.54 2.23
CA ALA A 137 9.90 -14.25 2.63
C ALA A 137 9.19 -13.70 3.87
N LEU A 138 7.85 -13.81 3.90
CA LEU A 138 7.03 -13.45 5.05
C LEU A 138 7.32 -14.32 6.28
N LEU A 139 7.56 -15.63 6.08
CA LEU A 139 7.91 -16.56 7.15
C LEU A 139 9.28 -16.23 7.77
N HIS A 140 10.28 -15.92 6.95
CA HIS A 140 11.60 -15.49 7.44
C HIS A 140 11.50 -14.20 8.24
N PHE A 141 10.68 -13.25 7.82
CA PHE A 141 10.44 -12.03 8.57
C PHE A 141 9.71 -12.29 9.90
N ALA A 142 8.62 -13.06 9.88
CA ALA A 142 7.91 -13.42 11.11
C ALA A 142 8.83 -14.16 12.09
N ALA A 143 9.74 -15.00 11.58
CA ALA A 143 10.76 -15.66 12.38
C ALA A 143 11.83 -14.69 12.91
N ALA A 144 12.21 -13.66 12.14
CA ALA A 144 13.13 -12.61 12.55
C ALA A 144 12.56 -11.71 13.65
N GLU A 145 11.25 -11.47 13.65
CA GLU A 145 10.54 -10.65 14.65
C GLU A 145 10.10 -11.48 15.87
N GLY A 146 10.23 -12.81 15.82
CA GLY A 146 9.74 -13.69 16.89
C GLY A 146 8.21 -13.79 16.97
N ALA A 147 7.50 -13.45 15.90
CA ALA A 147 6.04 -13.45 15.84
C ALA A 147 5.50 -14.89 15.67
N LEU A 148 5.58 -15.71 16.73
CA LEU A 148 5.19 -17.13 16.71
C LEU A 148 3.78 -17.37 16.17
N ASP A 149 2.83 -16.52 16.53
CA ASP A 149 1.45 -16.55 16.05
C ASP A 149 1.36 -16.41 14.53
N ILE A 150 2.15 -15.52 13.94
CA ILE A 150 2.23 -15.31 12.49
C ILE A 150 2.99 -16.46 11.81
N VAL A 151 4.07 -16.96 12.43
CA VAL A 151 4.80 -18.15 11.95
C VAL A 151 3.84 -19.35 11.84
N ARG A 152 3.08 -19.64 12.90
CA ARG A 152 2.08 -20.72 12.89
C ARG A 152 1.04 -20.51 11.81
N TYR A 153 0.56 -19.29 11.65
CA TYR A 153 -0.41 -18.93 10.64
C TYR A 153 0.12 -19.17 9.21
N LEU A 154 1.30 -18.67 8.88
CA LEU A 154 1.92 -18.82 7.56
C LEU A 154 2.20 -20.30 7.23
N VAL A 155 2.71 -21.07 8.19
CA VAL A 155 2.90 -22.53 8.02
C VAL A 155 1.56 -23.23 7.74
N ASN A 156 0.50 -22.88 8.48
CA ASN A 156 -0.84 -23.43 8.23
C ASN A 156 -1.40 -23.03 6.85
N LYS A 157 -1.00 -21.87 6.32
CA LYS A 157 -1.32 -21.41 4.96
C LYS A 157 -0.40 -22.01 3.88
N GLY A 158 0.43 -22.98 4.25
CA GLY A 158 1.29 -23.75 3.34
C GLY A 158 2.60 -23.06 2.97
N ALA A 159 3.09 -22.12 3.79
CA ALA A 159 4.45 -21.59 3.62
C ALA A 159 5.48 -22.72 3.83
N ASP A 160 6.42 -22.86 2.89
CA ASP A 160 7.47 -23.86 3.03
C ASP A 160 8.57 -23.36 3.97
N TYR A 161 8.62 -23.92 5.17
CA TYR A 161 9.60 -23.57 6.20
C TYR A 161 10.98 -24.20 5.99
N LEU A 162 11.14 -25.04 4.96
CA LEU A 162 12.42 -25.64 4.57
C LEU A 162 13.13 -24.86 3.46
N LEU A 163 12.44 -23.90 2.82
CA LEU A 163 13.06 -23.01 1.85
C LEU A 163 13.94 -21.97 2.54
N SER A 164 15.11 -21.72 1.96
CA SER A 164 16.06 -20.73 2.45
C SER A 164 15.82 -19.35 1.83
N ASP A 165 16.10 -18.29 2.59
CA ASP A 165 16.15 -16.93 2.08
C ASP A 165 17.30 -16.71 1.06
N ALA A 166 17.41 -15.49 0.54
CA ALA A 166 18.47 -15.10 -0.40
C ALA A 166 19.90 -15.20 0.18
N LYS A 167 20.04 -15.36 1.51
CA LYS A 167 21.32 -15.55 2.20
C LYS A 167 21.58 -17.02 2.52
N GLY A 168 20.69 -17.94 2.13
CA GLY A 168 20.80 -19.37 2.39
C GLY A 168 20.41 -19.78 3.80
N ASN A 169 19.75 -18.90 4.58
CA ASN A 169 19.28 -19.23 5.93
C ASN A 169 17.86 -19.77 5.85
N LEU A 170 17.55 -20.80 6.64
CA LEU A 170 16.16 -21.21 6.85
C LEU A 170 15.49 -20.27 7.85
N ALA A 171 14.16 -20.22 7.85
CA ALA A 171 13.39 -19.44 8.83
C ALA A 171 13.78 -19.78 10.29
N ILE A 172 14.08 -21.06 10.57
CA ILE A 172 14.56 -21.50 11.89
C ILE A 172 15.94 -20.92 12.24
N ASP A 173 16.83 -20.75 11.26
CA ASP A 173 18.16 -20.20 11.50
C ASP A 173 18.09 -18.71 11.79
N VAL A 174 17.19 -17.99 11.12
CA VAL A 174 16.90 -16.58 11.38
C VAL A 174 16.33 -16.41 12.80
N ALA A 175 15.34 -17.21 13.19
CA ALA A 175 14.80 -17.18 14.56
C ALA A 175 15.88 -17.50 15.61
N ARG A 176 16.77 -18.46 15.32
CA ARG A 176 17.87 -18.85 16.21
C ARG A 176 18.89 -17.72 16.37
N ALA A 177 19.25 -17.05 15.27
CA ALA A 177 20.17 -15.91 15.29
C ALA A 177 19.62 -14.76 16.14
N ASN A 178 18.32 -14.52 16.08
CA ASN A 178 17.63 -13.46 16.84
C ASN A 178 17.14 -13.91 18.24
N ARG A 179 17.41 -15.17 18.64
CA ARG A 179 17.08 -15.74 19.96
C ARG A 179 15.57 -15.83 20.25
N HIS A 180 14.76 -16.05 19.22
CA HIS A 180 13.34 -16.35 19.35
C HIS A 180 13.13 -17.85 19.58
N GLU A 181 13.38 -18.29 20.81
CA GLU A 181 13.39 -19.71 21.21
C GLU A 181 12.05 -20.41 20.98
N ASP A 182 10.95 -19.69 21.16
CA ASP A 182 9.58 -20.15 20.95
C ASP A 182 9.31 -20.50 19.47
N VAL A 183 9.74 -19.64 18.55
CA VAL A 183 9.71 -19.89 17.10
C VAL A 183 10.62 -21.06 16.73
N VAL A 184 11.84 -21.11 17.27
CA VAL A 184 12.79 -22.21 17.02
C VAL A 184 12.20 -23.54 17.48
N GLN A 185 11.58 -23.57 18.66
CA GLN A 185 10.95 -24.78 19.20
C GLN A 185 9.81 -25.24 18.30
N TYR A 186 8.93 -24.34 17.88
CA TYR A 186 7.84 -24.66 16.97
C TYR A 186 8.36 -25.22 15.63
N LEU A 187 9.25 -24.50 14.94
CA LEU A 187 9.80 -24.95 13.66
C LEU A 187 10.59 -26.28 13.78
N SER A 188 11.30 -26.49 14.89
CA SER A 188 11.99 -27.76 15.16
C SER A 188 11.02 -28.93 15.29
N THR A 189 9.88 -28.72 15.97
CA THR A 189 8.87 -29.77 16.12
C THR A 189 8.27 -30.19 14.77
N LEU A 190 8.09 -29.24 13.83
CA LEU A 190 7.61 -29.56 12.49
C LEU A 190 8.61 -30.39 11.69
N ASN A 191 9.90 -30.07 11.78
CA ASN A 191 10.95 -30.77 11.02
C ASN A 191 11.09 -32.24 11.45
N VAL A 192 10.92 -32.52 12.74
CA VAL A 192 10.90 -33.89 13.27
C VAL A 192 9.69 -34.67 12.75
N VAL A 193 8.50 -34.05 12.70
CA VAL A 193 7.28 -34.71 12.22
C VAL A 193 7.36 -35.05 10.73
N SER A 194 7.98 -34.18 9.92
CA SER A 194 8.17 -34.40 8.49
C SER A 194 9.14 -35.53 8.18
N SER A 195 10.15 -35.75 9.03
CA SER A 195 11.16 -36.80 8.86
C SER A 195 10.67 -38.20 9.26
N VAL A 196 9.53 -38.31 9.94
CA VAL A 196 8.96 -39.59 10.43
C VAL A 196 7.87 -40.15 9.50
N LYS A 197 7.40 -39.39 8.51
CA LYS A 197 6.53 -39.89 7.45
C LYS A 197 7.36 -40.46 6.28
N LEU A 198 7.94 -41.65 6.48
CA LEU A 198 8.47 -42.51 5.42
C LEU A 198 7.89 -43.91 5.56
#